data_AF-A0A2S5KNR9-F1
#
_entry.id   AF-A0A2S5KNR9-F1
#
_cell.length_a   1.000
_cell.length_b   1.000
_cell.length_c   1.000
_cell.angle_alpha   90.00
_cell.angle_beta   90.00
_cell.angle_gamma   90.00
#
_symmetry.space_group_name_H-M   'P 1'
#
loop_
_entity.id
_entity.type
_entity.pdbx_description
1 polymer ?
#
loop_
_entity_poly.entity_id
_entity_poly.type
_entity_poly.pdbx_seq_one_letter_code
_entity_poly.pdbx_strand_id
1 'polypeptide(L)' 'MKNNNESVRKIAILAVGKDHFEVDGCYLGDERKPRWYTISHVGSNSTSSMRVDNFPTHDTLKRLFPTN' A
#
# COMPACT_ATOMS: atom_id res chain seq x y z
N MET A 1 25.49 -3.23 15.74
CA MET A 1 24.34 -4.05 15.31
C MET A 1 23.31 -3.11 14.70
N LYS A 2 23.02 -3.21 13.40
CA LYS A 2 21.96 -2.41 12.77
C LYS A 2 20.65 -3.13 13.06
N ASN A 3 19.85 -2.60 13.99
CA ASN A 3 18.51 -3.08 14.20
C ASN A 3 17.66 -2.61 13.01
N ASN A 4 17.68 -3.37 11.90
CA ASN A 4 16.74 -3.18 10.80
C ASN A 4 15.38 -3.74 11.22
N ASN A 5 14.77 -3.13 12.23
CA ASN A 5 13.45 -3.51 12.73
C ASN A 5 12.40 -2.91 11.80
N GLU A 6 12.42 -3.33 10.54
CA GLU A 6 11.39 -2.97 9.58
C GLU A 6 10.12 -3.74 9.94
N SER A 7 9.01 -3.03 10.06
CA SER A 7 7.71 -3.65 10.29
C SER A 7 6.71 -3.16 9.25
N VAL A 8 5.92 -4.09 8.72
CA VAL A 8 4.84 -3.81 7.78
C VAL A 8 3.52 -3.98 8.51
N ARG A 9 2.64 -2.98 8.40
CA ARG A 9 1.32 -3.02 9.05
C ARG A 9 0.25 -2.59 8.06
N LYS A 10 -0.83 -3.38 7.98
CA LYS A 10 -2.02 -2.98 7.23
C LYS A 10 -2.68 -1.80 7.94
N ILE A 11 -2.91 -0.74 7.18
CA ILE A 11 -3.39 0.55 7.70
C ILE A 11 -4.69 1.00 7.04
N ALA A 12 -4.99 0.53 5.83
CA ALA A 12 -6.27 0.79 5.20
C ALA A 12 -6.66 -0.28 4.18
N ILE A 13 -7.96 -0.37 3.93
CA ILE A 13 -8.53 -1.04 2.76
C ILE A 13 -9.38 0.01 2.05
N LEU A 14 -9.09 0.24 0.77
CA LEU A 14 -9.72 1.26 -0.06
C LEU A 14 -10.54 0.58 -1.16
N ALA A 15 -11.78 1.02 -1.37
CA ALA A 15 -12.63 0.54 -2.44
C ALA A 15 -12.71 1.59 -3.55
N VAL A 16 -12.44 1.19 -4.79
CA VAL A 16 -12.56 2.04 -5.98
C VAL A 16 -13.36 1.30 -7.03
N GLY A 17 -14.63 1.69 -7.21
CA GLY A 17 -15.53 0.99 -8.12
C GLY A 17 -15.83 -0.43 -7.62
N LYS A 18 -15.41 -1.44 -8.37
CA LYS A 18 -15.54 -2.86 -7.99
C LYS A 18 -14.27 -3.44 -7.37
N ASP A 19 -13.19 -2.68 -7.39
CA ASP A 19 -11.87 -3.11 -6.95
C ASP A 19 -11.62 -2.74 -5.49
N HIS A 20 -10.91 -3.61 -4.78
CA HIS A 20 -10.48 -3.39 -3.41
C HIS A 20 -8.94 -3.35 -3.37
N PHE A 21 -8.40 -2.38 -2.64
CA PHE A 21 -6.96 -2.17 -2.52
C PHE A 21 -6.57 -2.21 -1.05
N GLU A 22 -5.61 -3.05 -0.72
CA GLU A 22 -4.98 -3.07 0.60
C GLU A 22 -3.81 -2.10 0.61
N VAL A 23 -3.72 -1.30 1.67
CA VAL A 23 -2.63 -0.37 1.88
C VAL A 23 -1.90 -0.77 3.14
N ASP A 24 -0.64 -1.14 2.95
CA ASP A 24 0.30 -1.43 4.03
C ASP A 24 1.25 -0.26 4.22
N GLY A 25 1.56 0.07 5.47
CA GLY A 25 2.59 1.03 5.83
C GLY A 25 3.86 0.30 6.24
N CYS A 26 5.00 0.72 5.69
CA CYS A 26 6.31 0.21 6.08
C CYS A 26 6.99 1.19 7.04
N TYR A 27 7.35 0.71 8.21
CA TYR A 27 7.92 1.49 9.32
C TYR A 27 9.31 0.98 9.66
N LEU A 28 10.19 1.87 10.11
CA LEU A 28 11.51 1.50 10.62
C LEU A 28 11.58 1.77 12.12
N GLY A 29 11.86 0.74 12.92
CA GLY A 29 11.94 0.87 14.37
C GLY A 29 10.59 1.29 14.98
N ASP A 30 10.62 2.32 15.82
CA ASP A 30 9.47 2.83 16.57
C ASP A 30 8.81 4.06 15.92
N GLU A 31 9.01 4.24 14.61
CA GLU A 31 8.42 5.36 13.89
C GLU A 31 6.89 5.33 13.93
N ARG A 32 6.30 6.51 14.19
CA ARG A 32 4.84 6.68 14.19
C ARG A 32 4.24 6.80 12.79
N LYS A 33 5.05 7.15 11.79
CA LYS A 33 4.61 7.34 10.40
C LYS A 33 5.32 6.34 9.48
N PRO A 34 4.62 5.77 8.48
CA PRO A 34 5.27 4.95 7.46
C PRO A 34 6.31 5.75 6.69
N ARG A 35 7.41 5.09 6.33
CA ARG A 35 8.41 5.60 5.37
C ARG A 35 7.90 5.52 3.94
N TRP A 36 7.10 4.50 3.64
CA TRP A 36 6.39 4.34 2.39
C TRP A 36 5.15 3.46 2.60
N TYR A 37 4.33 3.40 1.57
CA TYR A 37 3.13 2.59 1.52
C TYR A 37 3.26 1.56 0.39
N THR A 38 2.73 0.38 0.60
CA THR A 38 2.58 -0.64 -0.43
C THR A 38 1.09 -0.83 -0.69
N ILE A 39 0.69 -0.71 -1.94
CA ILE A 39 -0.69 -0.88 -2.39
C ILE A 39 -0.79 -2.23 -3.06
N SER A 40 -1.73 -3.07 -2.65
CA SER A 40 -1.97 -4.39 -3.25
C SER A 40 -3.41 -4.47 -3.75
N HIS A 41 -3.63 -4.91 -4.99
CA HIS A 41 -4.98 -5.14 -5.51
C HIS A 41 -5.52 -6.47 -5.02
N VAL A 42 -6.69 -6.44 -4.37
CA VAL A 42 -7.37 -7.62 -3.83
C VAL A 42 -8.40 -8.11 -4.83
N GLY A 43 -8.29 -9.37 -5.21
CA GLY A 43 -9.26 -10.05 -6.08
C GLY A 43 -8.85 -10.18 -7.54
N SER A 44 -7.76 -9.53 -7.96
CA SER A 44 -7.10 -9.90 -9.22
C SER A 44 -6.23 -11.14 -8.98
N ASN A 45 -6.26 -12.10 -9.91
CA ASN A 45 -5.33 -13.24 -9.92
C ASN A 45 -3.86 -12.81 -10.10
N SER A 46 -3.61 -11.51 -10.32
CA SER A 46 -2.30 -10.91 -10.37
C SER A 46 -2.00 -10.19 -9.06
N THR A 47 -0.95 -10.63 -8.38
CA THR A 47 -0.36 -10.00 -7.20
C THR A 47 0.38 -8.72 -7.61
N SER A 48 -0.35 -7.73 -8.13
CA SER A 48 0.21 -6.43 -8.45
C SER A 48 0.30 -5.61 -7.17
N SER A 49 1.53 -5.33 -6.74
CA SER A 49 1.81 -4.42 -5.64
C SER A 49 2.65 -3.23 -6.11
N MET A 50 2.34 -2.05 -5.59
CA MET A 50 3.03 -0.81 -5.95
C MET A 50 3.46 -0.06 -4.69
N ARG A 51 4.73 0.34 -4.65
CA ARG A 51 5.25 1.20 -3.58
C ARG A 51 5.01 2.67 -3.93
N VAL A 52 4.51 3.43 -2.97
CA VAL A 52 4.34 4.88 -3.07
C VAL A 52 4.83 5.58 -1.81
N ASP A 53 5.38 6.78 -1.93
CA ASP A 53 5.90 7.53 -0.78
C ASP A 53 4.81 8.25 0.02
N ASN A 54 3.64 8.45 -0.58
CA ASN A 54 2.50 9.12 0.03
C ASN A 54 1.30 8.17 0.11
N PHE A 55 0.44 8.36 1.12
CA PHE A 55 -0.79 7.59 1.22
C PHE A 55 -1.62 7.74 -0.07
N PRO A 56 -2.09 6.63 -0.67
CA PRO A 56 -2.75 6.68 -1.97
C PRO A 56 -4.10 7.40 -1.92
N THR A 57 -4.39 8.14 -2.99
CA THR A 57 -5.70 8.73 -3.25
C THR A 57 -6.44 7.92 -4.30
N HIS A 58 -7.76 8.14 -4.42
CA HIS A 58 -8.60 7.53 -5.45
C HIS A 58 -8.02 7.67 -6.87
N ASP A 59 -7.55 8.86 -7.24
CA ASP A 59 -6.97 9.10 -8.56
C ASP A 59 -5.63 8.37 -8.76
N THR A 60 -4.82 8.28 -7.70
CA THR A 60 -3.57 7.53 -7.75
C THR A 60 -3.82 6.04 -7.94
N LEU A 61 -4.83 5.47 -7.26
CA LEU A 61 -5.23 4.08 -7.46
C LEU A 61 -5.68 3.82 -8.90
N LYS A 62 -6.53 4.67 -9.45
CA LYS A 62 -6.98 4.56 -10.85
C LYS A 62 -5.85 4.63 -11.88
N ARG A 63 -4.82 5.44 -11.62
CA ARG A 63 -3.65 5.55 -12.51
C ARG A 63 -2.71 4.35 -12.42
N LEU A 64 -2.49 3.83 -11.21
CA LEU A 64 -1.54 2.74 -10.97
C LEU A 64 -2.12 1.37 -11.32
N PHE A 65 -3.43 1.22 -11.14
CA PHE A 65 -4.17 0.00 -11.43
C PHE A 65 -5.32 0.33 -12.39
N PRO A 66 -5.01 0.65 -13.66
CA PRO A 66 -6.04 0.89 -14.65
C PRO A 66 -6.83 -0.41 -14.85
N THR A 67 -8.09 -0.40 -14.44
CA THR A 67 -9.02 -1.48 -14.77
C THR A 67 -9.32 -1.41 -16.27
N ASN A 68 -9.09 -2.52 -16.98
CA ASN A 68 -9.51 -2.67 -18.38
C ASN A 68 -11.03 -2.69 -18.50
#